data_AF-A0AAE8X6D8-F1
#
_entry.id   AF-A0AAE8X6D8-F1
#
_cell.length_a   1.000
_cell.length_b   1.000
_cell.length_c   1.000
_cell.angle_alpha   90.00
_cell.angle_beta   90.00
_cell.angle_gamma   90.00
#
_symmetry.space_group_name_H-M   'P 1'
#
loop_
_entity.id
_entity.type
_entity.pdbx_description
1 polymer ?
#
loop_
_entity_poly.entity_id
_entity_poly.type
_entity_poly.pdbx_seq_one_letter_code
_entity_poly.pdbx_strand_id
1 'polypeptide(L)'
;MSINDKDFSSLTVEQYGWNLGVFNHSTPFTSHFIYVYDCYKQYVGLISISQEDFNTTKISTSLSIHMCVAKLGKILKKMSNKKALSQTEETELAPLIINYVKQTMTFRQWVSQSELNQRMHFLINIYGSK
;
A
#
# COMPACT_ATOMS: atom_id res chain seq x y z
N MET A 1 -17.56 20.71 13.27
CA MET A 1 -16.90 19.45 13.65
C MET A 1 -15.98 19.09 12.49
N SER A 2 -14.66 19.25 12.62
CA SER A 2 -13.73 18.89 11.55
C SER A 2 -13.56 17.37 11.53
N ILE A 3 -13.99 16.71 10.46
CA ILE A 3 -13.69 15.30 10.23
C ILE A 3 -12.17 15.18 10.05
N ASN A 4 -11.51 14.28 10.77
CA ASN A 4 -10.08 14.03 10.58
C ASN A 4 -9.83 13.23 9.29
N ASP A 5 -8.62 13.27 8.75
CA ASP A 5 -8.29 12.65 7.46
C ASP A 5 -8.59 11.15 7.39
N LYS A 6 -8.46 10.42 8.51
CA LYS A 6 -8.74 8.99 8.58
C LYS A 6 -10.23 8.70 8.44
N ASP A 7 -11.06 9.45 9.16
CA ASP A 7 -12.52 9.29 9.12
C ASP A 7 -13.06 9.73 7.76
N PHE A 8 -12.53 10.83 7.22
CA PHE A 8 -12.88 11.29 5.87
C PHE A 8 -12.50 10.25 4.81
N SER A 9 -11.30 9.66 4.92
CA SER A 9 -10.83 8.63 4.00
C SER A 9 -11.68 7.37 4.09
N SER A 10 -11.98 6.91 5.31
CA SER A 10 -12.81 5.73 5.56
C SER A 10 -14.20 5.90 4.94
N LEU A 11 -14.89 7.00 5.26
CA LEU A 11 -16.22 7.32 4.72
C LEU A 11 -16.21 7.40 3.19
N THR A 12 -15.19 8.04 2.61
CA THR A 12 -15.08 8.18 1.16
C THR A 12 -14.93 6.81 0.49
N VAL A 13 -14.03 5.95 0.96
CA VAL A 13 -13.80 4.65 0.31
C VAL A 13 -14.97 3.68 0.53
N GLU A 14 -15.66 3.77 1.67
CA GLU A 14 -16.88 3.01 1.96
C GLU A 14 -18.02 3.33 0.99
N GLN A 15 -18.19 4.60 0.61
CA GLN A 15 -19.17 5.01 -0.41
C GLN A 15 -18.92 4.34 -1.77
N TYR A 16 -17.67 3.96 -2.06
CA TYR A 16 -17.28 3.25 -3.28
C TYR A 16 -17.16 1.73 -3.08
N GLY A 17 -17.65 1.19 -1.96
CA GLY A 17 -17.68 -0.25 -1.68
C GLY A 17 -16.37 -0.83 -1.13
N TRP A 18 -15.44 0.00 -0.68
CA TRP A 18 -14.16 -0.45 -0.11
C TRP A 18 -14.11 -0.27 1.41
N ASN A 19 -13.49 -1.23 2.09
CA ASN A 19 -13.14 -1.07 3.51
C ASN A 19 -11.69 -0.58 3.63
N LEU A 20 -11.47 0.55 4.32
CA LEU A 20 -10.14 1.09 4.53
C LEU A 20 -9.38 0.22 5.54
N GLY A 21 -8.50 -0.66 5.03
CA GLY A 21 -7.74 -1.60 5.86
C GLY A 21 -6.66 -0.91 6.71
N VAL A 22 -5.59 -0.44 6.05
CA VAL A 22 -4.49 0.27 6.73
C VAL A 22 -4.42 1.70 6.22
N PHE A 23 -4.41 2.65 7.15
CA PHE A 23 -4.30 4.07 6.87
C PHE A 23 -2.94 4.57 7.38
N ASN A 24 -2.10 5.08 6.48
CA ASN A 24 -0.87 5.79 6.88
C ASN A 24 -1.23 7.22 7.33
N HIS A 25 -1.61 8.08 6.38
CA HIS A 25 -2.17 9.44 6.58
C HIS A 25 -2.60 10.06 5.22
N SER A 26 -3.14 11.29 5.25
CA SER A 26 -3.68 12.07 4.11
C SER A 26 -5.08 11.70 3.63
N THR A 27 -5.66 12.55 2.78
CA THR A 27 -6.99 12.31 2.18
C THR A 27 -6.89 11.34 0.99
N PRO A 28 -8.02 10.76 0.54
CA PRO A 28 -8.06 9.94 -0.68
C PRO A 28 -7.59 10.71 -1.91
N PHE A 29 -7.70 12.04 -1.89
CA PHE A 29 -7.37 12.90 -3.02
C PHE A 29 -5.87 13.01 -3.26
N THR A 30 -5.09 13.00 -2.17
CA THR A 30 -3.64 13.18 -2.15
C THR A 30 -2.89 11.90 -1.78
N SER A 31 -3.52 10.73 -1.98
CA SER A 31 -2.93 9.42 -1.72
C SER A 31 -2.78 8.59 -2.99
N HIS A 32 -1.79 7.72 -3.02
CA HIS A 32 -1.77 6.53 -3.86
C HIS A 32 -2.49 5.39 -3.15
N PHE A 33 -3.06 4.46 -3.94
CA PHE A 33 -3.77 3.31 -3.41
C PHE A 33 -3.09 2.00 -3.79
N ILE A 34 -2.91 1.14 -2.80
CA ILE A 34 -2.34 -0.19 -2.95
C ILE A 34 -3.42 -1.20 -2.58
N TYR A 35 -3.80 -2.01 -3.56
CA TYR A 35 -4.79 -3.06 -3.44
C TYR A 35 -4.06 -4.37 -3.17
N VAL A 36 -4.43 -5.08 -2.11
CA VAL A 36 -3.88 -6.39 -1.78
C VAL A 36 -4.99 -7.41 -1.95
N TYR A 37 -4.76 -8.41 -2.80
CA TYR A 37 -5.72 -9.47 -3.04
C TYR A 37 -5.10 -10.84 -2.78
N ASP A 38 -5.71 -11.61 -1.88
CA ASP A 38 -5.39 -13.02 -1.69
C ASP A 38 -6.50 -13.87 -2.30
N CYS A 39 -6.19 -14.50 -3.45
CA CYS A 39 -7.17 -15.28 -4.20
C CYS A 39 -7.62 -16.56 -3.49
N TYR A 40 -6.78 -17.12 -2.60
CA TYR A 40 -7.11 -18.35 -1.87
C TYR A 40 -8.01 -18.08 -0.67
N LYS A 41 -7.84 -16.92 -0.04
CA LYS A 41 -8.60 -16.53 1.17
C LYS A 41 -9.73 -15.55 0.89
N GLN A 42 -9.89 -15.13 -0.37
CA GLN A 42 -10.81 -14.07 -0.78
C GLN A 42 -10.61 -12.78 0.05
N TYR A 43 -9.37 -12.54 0.49
CA TYR A 43 -9.05 -11.33 1.24
C TYR A 43 -8.79 -10.19 0.27
N VAL A 44 -9.40 -9.04 0.57
CA VAL A 44 -9.21 -7.78 -0.14
C VAL A 44 -8.80 -6.74 0.89
N GLY A 45 -7.64 -6.13 0.70
CA GLY A 45 -7.11 -5.06 1.54
C GLY A 45 -6.84 -3.81 0.71
N LEU A 46 -7.13 -2.65 1.29
CA LEU A 46 -6.77 -1.34 0.74
C LEU A 46 -5.81 -0.65 1.69
N ILE A 47 -4.69 -0.17 1.12
CA ILE A 47 -3.69 0.62 1.83
C ILE A 47 -3.58 1.97 1.12
N SER A 48 -3.69 3.06 1.88
CA SER A 48 -3.41 4.41 1.38
C SER A 48 -2.00 4.87 1.78
N ILE A 49 -1.28 5.47 0.84
CA ILE A 49 0.03 6.09 1.06
C ILE A 49 -0.04 7.50 0.52
N SER A 50 0.35 8.51 1.31
CA SER A 50 0.35 9.90 0.84
C SER A 50 1.27 10.06 -0.38
N GLN A 51 0.86 10.88 -1.34
CA GLN A 51 1.71 11.19 -2.50
C GLN A 51 3.01 11.87 -2.07
N GLU A 52 2.95 12.70 -1.02
CA GLU A 52 4.11 13.37 -0.45
C GLU A 52 5.13 12.37 0.12
N ASP A 53 4.71 11.46 1.01
CA ASP A 53 5.59 10.41 1.53
C ASP A 53 6.16 9.56 0.41
N PHE A 54 5.29 9.15 -0.52
CA PHE A 54 5.69 8.29 -1.62
C PHE A 54 6.78 8.98 -2.45
N ASN A 55 6.62 10.27 -2.78
CA ASN A 55 7.57 11.01 -3.60
C ASN A 55 8.88 11.30 -2.86
N THR A 56 8.81 11.70 -1.60
CA THR A 56 9.97 12.09 -0.78
C THR A 56 10.78 10.91 -0.26
N THR A 57 10.15 9.74 -0.06
CA THR A 57 10.84 8.54 0.41
C THR A 57 11.87 8.07 -0.61
N LYS A 58 13.14 8.14 -0.21
CA LYS A 58 14.28 7.62 -1.00
C LYS A 58 14.28 6.09 -0.95
N ILE A 59 14.56 5.47 -2.09
CA ILE A 59 14.76 4.02 -2.17
C ILE A 59 16.02 3.69 -1.35
N SER A 60 15.90 2.74 -0.44
CA SER A 60 17.04 2.26 0.32
C SER A 60 17.89 1.35 -0.55
N THR A 61 19.16 1.70 -0.73
CA THR A 61 20.12 0.87 -1.49
C THR A 61 20.48 -0.43 -0.78
N SER A 62 20.22 -0.54 0.52
CA SER A 62 20.42 -1.76 1.31
C SER A 62 19.24 -2.73 1.25
N LEU A 63 18.09 -2.32 0.72
CA LEU A 63 16.90 -3.16 0.56
C LEU A 63 16.71 -3.58 -0.88
N SER A 64 17.25 -4.73 -1.25
CA SER A 64 16.98 -5.34 -2.56
C SER A 64 15.50 -5.68 -2.73
N ILE A 65 15.05 -5.77 -3.98
CA ILE A 65 13.68 -6.20 -4.30
C ILE A 65 13.33 -7.56 -3.68
N HIS A 66 14.28 -8.51 -3.65
CA HIS A 66 14.06 -9.83 -3.05
C HIS A 66 13.80 -9.73 -1.54
N MET A 67 14.53 -8.86 -0.84
CA MET A 67 14.30 -8.59 0.58
C MET A 67 12.95 -7.91 0.81
N CYS A 68 12.57 -6.98 -0.07
CA CYS A 68 11.27 -6.32 -0.02
C CYS A 68 10.14 -7.34 -0.16
N VAL A 69 10.22 -8.22 -1.17
CA VAL A 69 9.24 -9.29 -1.39
C VAL A 69 9.13 -10.23 -0.19
N ALA A 70 10.26 -10.66 0.37
CA ALA A 70 10.25 -11.58 1.52
C ALA A 70 9.60 -10.94 2.77
N LYS A 71 9.98 -9.70 3.11
CA LYS A 71 9.42 -8.98 4.26
C LYS A 71 7.94 -8.65 4.03
N LEU A 72 7.61 -8.11 2.86
CA LEU A 72 6.25 -7.68 2.53
C LEU A 72 5.32 -8.89 2.46
N GLY A 73 5.76 -10.00 1.86
CA GLY A 73 5.00 -11.25 1.82
C GLY A 73 4.65 -11.77 3.21
N LYS A 74 5.55 -11.67 4.20
CA LYS A 74 5.26 -12.04 5.59
C LYS A 74 4.17 -11.17 6.21
N ILE A 75 4.25 -9.85 6.04
CA ILE A 75 3.28 -8.89 6.58
C ILE A 75 1.92 -9.06 5.89
N LEU A 76 1.88 -9.07 4.56
CA LEU A 76 0.66 -9.25 3.78
C LEU A 76 -0.03 -10.59 4.07
N LYS A 77 0.75 -11.67 4.26
CA LYS A 77 0.21 -12.97 4.68
C LYS A 77 -0.41 -12.90 6.08
N LYS A 78 0.14 -12.13 7.02
CA LYS A 78 -0.51 -11.89 8.32
C LYS A 78 -1.82 -11.14 8.16
N MET A 79 -1.82 -10.06 7.38
CA MET A 79 -3.02 -9.26 7.10
C MET A 79 -4.13 -10.12 6.46
N SER A 80 -3.78 -10.92 5.45
CA SER A 80 -4.72 -11.85 4.79
C SER A 80 -5.26 -12.93 5.74
N ASN A 81 -4.47 -13.34 6.73
CA ASN A 81 -4.90 -14.24 7.81
C ASN A 81 -5.67 -13.52 8.93
N LYS A 82 -6.01 -12.23 8.76
CA LYS A 82 -6.66 -11.39 9.79
C LYS A 82 -5.90 -11.37 11.12
N LYS A 83 -4.57 -11.52 11.07
CA LYS A 83 -3.70 -11.42 12.25
C LYS A 83 -3.28 -9.97 12.44
N ALA A 84 -3.30 -9.50 13.69
CA ALA A 84 -2.78 -8.19 14.05
C ALA A 84 -1.30 -8.05 13.66
N LEU A 85 -0.93 -6.86 13.21
CA LEU A 85 0.45 -6.50 12.96
C LEU A 85 1.08 -6.03 14.28
N SER A 86 2.39 -6.24 14.45
CA SER A 86 3.11 -5.58 15.53
C SER A 86 3.27 -4.08 15.23
N GLN A 87 3.52 -3.27 16.26
CA GLN A 87 3.79 -1.85 16.08
C GLN A 87 4.93 -1.59 15.07
N THR A 88 5.98 -2.42 15.10
CA THR A 88 7.08 -2.36 14.12
C THR A 88 6.59 -2.68 12.70
N GLU A 89 5.77 -3.71 12.53
CA GLU A 89 5.22 -4.08 11.21
C GLU A 89 4.30 -2.99 10.65
N GLU A 90 3.51 -2.33 11.49
CA GLU A 90 2.67 -1.19 11.09
C GLU A 90 3.51 0.00 10.62
N THR A 91 4.53 0.39 11.40
CA THR A 91 5.41 1.51 11.07
C THR A 91 6.28 1.23 9.83
N GLU A 92 6.70 -0.02 9.62
CA GLU A 92 7.54 -0.39 8.47
C GLU A 92 6.75 -0.64 7.18
N LEU A 93 5.43 -0.84 7.25
CA LEU A 93 4.64 -1.27 6.09
C LEU A 93 4.68 -0.27 4.94
N ALA A 94 4.42 1.01 5.19
CA ALA A 94 4.41 2.03 4.14
C ALA A 94 5.80 2.21 3.49
N PRO A 95 6.91 2.43 4.25
CA PRO A 95 8.26 2.48 3.68
C PRO A 95 8.64 1.23 2.88
N LEU A 96 8.22 0.05 3.35
CA LEU A 96 8.50 -1.22 2.67
C LEU A 96 7.74 -1.34 1.35
N ILE A 97 6.46 -0.93 1.30
CA ILE A 97 5.67 -0.90 0.07
C ILE A 97 6.27 0.10 -0.92
N ILE A 98 6.66 1.29 -0.47
CA ILE A 98 7.29 2.29 -1.35
C ILE A 98 8.57 1.73 -1.97
N ASN A 99 9.43 1.10 -1.17
CA ASN A 99 10.65 0.46 -1.66
C ASN A 99 10.37 -0.67 -2.65
N TYR A 100 9.37 -1.50 -2.39
CA TYR A 100 8.94 -2.56 -3.29
C TYR A 100 8.45 -2.00 -4.62
N VAL A 101 7.46 -1.10 -4.59
CA VAL A 101 6.82 -0.53 -5.78
C VAL A 101 7.84 0.19 -6.65
N LYS A 102 8.66 1.08 -6.07
CA LYS A 102 9.63 1.88 -6.83
C LYS A 102 10.71 1.04 -7.52
N GLN A 103 10.95 -0.19 -7.06
CA GLN A 103 11.91 -1.12 -7.67
C GLN A 103 11.30 -1.97 -8.80
N THR A 104 9.98 -1.95 -8.99
CA THR A 104 9.31 -2.74 -10.05
C THR A 104 9.49 -2.14 -11.46
N MET A 105 9.41 -2.99 -12.49
CA MET A 105 9.30 -2.51 -13.89
C MET A 105 7.97 -1.80 -14.15
N THR A 106 6.88 -2.28 -13.53
CA THR A 106 5.54 -1.68 -13.63
C THR A 106 5.55 -0.22 -13.21
N PHE A 107 6.20 0.10 -12.09
CA PHE A 107 6.33 1.49 -11.65
C PHE A 107 7.16 2.33 -12.62
N ARG A 108 8.29 1.80 -13.10
CA ARG A 108 9.11 2.51 -14.10
C ARG A 108 8.34 2.85 -15.36
N GLN A 109 7.53 1.90 -15.86
CA GLN A 109 6.66 2.13 -17.01
C GLN A 109 5.57 3.16 -16.70
N TRP A 110 4.92 3.07 -15.55
CA TRP A 110 3.90 4.02 -15.12
C TRP A 110 4.45 5.45 -15.06
N VAL A 111 5.61 5.65 -14.43
CA VAL A 111 6.26 6.98 -14.33
C VAL A 111 6.58 7.57 -15.71
N SER A 112 6.93 6.73 -16.69
CA SER A 112 7.25 7.21 -18.04
C SER A 112 6.04 7.75 -18.82
N GLN A 113 4.82 7.48 -18.33
CA GLN A 113 3.56 7.84 -18.99
C GLN A 113 2.68 8.73 -18.11
N SER A 114 2.97 8.84 -16.82
CA SER A 114 2.11 9.53 -15.87
C SER A 114 2.28 11.05 -15.91
N GLU A 115 1.19 11.78 -15.77
CA GLU A 115 1.22 13.22 -15.54
C GLU A 115 1.70 13.56 -14.12
N LEU A 116 2.13 14.82 -13.94
CA LEU A 116 2.49 15.33 -12.61
C LEU A 116 1.30 15.20 -11.66
N ASN A 117 1.52 14.64 -10.47
CA ASN A 117 0.51 14.39 -9.43
C ASN A 117 -0.58 13.37 -9.81
N GLN A 118 -0.40 12.63 -10.92
CA GLN A 118 -1.32 11.57 -11.26
C GLN A 118 -1.32 10.49 -10.16
N ARG A 119 -2.51 10.06 -9.75
CA ARG A 119 -2.66 9.03 -8.72
C ARG A 119 -2.34 7.65 -9.29
N MET A 120 -1.37 6.98 -8.70
CA MET A 120 -1.14 5.55 -8.89
C MET A 120 -2.14 4.69 -8.10
N HIS A 121 -2.67 3.67 -8.78
CA HIS A 121 -3.39 2.53 -8.21
C HIS A 121 -2.56 1.28 -8.50
N PHE A 122 -2.10 0.58 -7.46
CA PHE A 122 -1.19 -0.56 -7.60
C PHE A 122 -1.81 -1.83 -7.02
N LEU A 123 -1.80 -2.93 -7.76
CA LEU A 123 -2.35 -4.22 -7.32
C LEU A 123 -1.22 -5.18 -6.92
N ILE A 124 -1.33 -5.76 -5.72
CA ILE A 124 -0.47 -6.83 -5.21
C ILE A 124 -1.34 -8.08 -5.01
N ASN A 125 -1.06 -9.11 -5.80
CA ASN A 125 -1.69 -10.42 -5.63
C ASN A 125 -0.82 -11.32 -4.73
N ILE A 126 -1.44 -11.93 -3.73
CA ILE A 126 -0.83 -12.98 -2.91
C ILE A 126 -1.19 -14.32 -3.54
N TYR A 127 -0.18 -14.98 -4.07
CA TYR A 127 -0.28 -16.37 -4.51
C TYR A 127 0.17 -17.28 -3.37
N GLY A 128 -0.66 -18.25 -3.02
CA GLY A 128 -0.27 -19.31 -2.10
C GLY A 128 0.90 -20.12 -2.67
N SER A 129 1.85 -20.48 -1.83
CA SER A 129 2.67 -21.66 -2.07
C SER A 129 1.83 -22.87 -1.67
N LYS A 130 1.76 -23.89 -2.55
CA LYS A 130 1.29 -25.22 -2.14
C LYS A 130 2.10 -25.74 -0.96
#